data_AF-A0A1M7SMU2-F1
#
_entry.id   AF-A0A1M7SMU2-F1
#
_cell.length_a   1.000
_cell.length_b   1.000
_cell.length_c   1.000
_cell.angle_alpha   90.00
_cell.angle_beta   90.00
_cell.angle_gamma   90.00
#
_symmetry.space_group_name_H-M   'P 1'
#
loop_
_entity.id
_entity.type
_entity.pdbx_description
1 polymer ?
#
loop_
_entity_poly.entity_id
_entity_poly.type
_entity_poly.pdbx_seq_one_letter_code
_entity_poly.pdbx_strand_id
1 'polypeptide(L)'
;MHKRTRACAISKSTREKVEKRDNHLCIFCGCWGRGEAHFIPRSHGGLGIEENILTVCRPCHDKLDNSVNRGEMLKIAEEYLKRHYKGWNKESLIYQKGMLPHPKQDFKADKADKHCILPSENEDLMRQNLIPEGFYFLDDP
;
A
#
# COMPACT_ATOMS: atom_id res chain seq x y z
N MET A 1 -15.24 -3.82 -24.99
CA MET A 1 -14.99 -4.20 -23.57
C MET A 1 -16.28 -3.96 -22.76
N HIS A 2 -16.79 -4.98 -22.03
CA HIS A 2 -18.04 -4.86 -21.28
C HIS A 2 -17.93 -3.87 -20.10
N LYS A 3 -19.06 -3.25 -19.71
CA LYS A 3 -19.14 -2.29 -18.58
C LYS A 3 -18.53 -2.85 -17.29
N ARG A 4 -18.87 -4.10 -16.94
CA ARG A 4 -18.31 -4.82 -15.80
C ARG A 4 -16.79 -4.92 -15.88
N THR A 5 -16.25 -5.35 -17.04
CA THR A 5 -14.80 -5.52 -17.22
C THR A 5 -14.06 -4.19 -17.00
N ARG A 6 -14.63 -3.07 -17.46
CA ARG A 6 -14.06 -1.73 -17.23
C ARG A 6 -14.11 -1.34 -15.75
N ALA A 7 -15.22 -1.63 -15.06
CA ALA A 7 -15.40 -1.30 -13.65
C ALA A 7 -14.48 -2.12 -12.71
N CYS A 8 -14.23 -3.39 -13.05
CA CYS A 8 -13.35 -4.27 -12.27
C CYS A 8 -11.86 -4.08 -12.60
N ALA A 9 -11.53 -3.39 -13.69
CA ALA A 9 -10.14 -3.14 -14.09
C ALA A 9 -9.52 -2.06 -13.18
N ILE A 10 -8.32 -2.34 -12.67
CA ILE A 10 -7.53 -1.35 -11.94
C ILE A 10 -6.98 -0.36 -12.96
N SER A 11 -7.44 0.89 -12.89
CA SER A 11 -6.90 1.95 -13.75
C SER A 11 -5.46 2.30 -13.33
N LYS A 12 -4.67 2.86 -14.25
CA LYS A 12 -3.31 3.36 -13.93
C LYS A 12 -3.37 4.36 -12.76
N SER A 13 -4.34 5.28 -12.78
CA SER A 13 -4.53 6.26 -11.71
C SER A 13 -4.90 5.61 -10.37
N THR A 14 -5.79 4.61 -10.35
CA THR A 14 -6.12 3.87 -9.12
C THR A 14 -4.86 3.22 -8.54
N ARG A 15 -4.08 2.55 -9.39
CA ARG A 15 -2.85 1.87 -8.97
C ARG A 15 -1.84 2.85 -8.38
N GLU A 16 -1.59 3.97 -9.04
CA GLU A 16 -0.66 5.00 -8.55
C GLU A 16 -1.08 5.57 -7.19
N LYS A 17 -2.37 5.81 -6.99
CA LYS A 17 -2.87 6.31 -5.70
C LYS A 17 -2.74 5.28 -4.58
N VAL A 18 -3.04 4.02 -4.84
CA VAL A 18 -2.92 2.93 -3.86
C VAL A 18 -1.46 2.64 -3.53
N GLU A 19 -0.59 2.60 -4.53
CA GLU A 19 0.85 2.46 -4.31
C GLU A 19 1.40 3.66 -3.50
N LYS A 20 0.91 4.88 -3.75
CA LYS A 20 1.28 6.06 -2.96
C LYS A 20 0.73 6.00 -1.53
N ARG A 21 -0.51 5.55 -1.32
CA ARG A 21 -1.13 5.34 0.01
C ARG A 21 -0.26 4.42 0.88
N ASP A 22 0.30 3.39 0.26
CA ASP A 22 1.02 2.32 0.95
C ASP A 22 2.55 2.54 0.95
N ASN A 23 3.04 3.70 0.49
CA ASN A 23 4.46 4.01 0.29
C ASN A 23 5.20 2.96 -0.57
N HIS A 24 4.51 2.35 -1.53
CA HIS A 24 4.98 1.23 -2.35
C HIS A 24 5.38 -0.03 -1.54
N LEU A 25 4.91 -0.16 -0.31
CA LEU A 25 5.20 -1.29 0.57
C LEU A 25 4.00 -2.24 0.66
N CYS A 26 4.30 -3.52 0.83
CA CYS A 26 3.33 -4.56 1.06
C CYS A 26 2.68 -4.37 2.43
N ILE A 27 1.35 -4.29 2.47
CA ILE A 27 0.63 -4.08 3.73
C ILE A 27 0.79 -5.23 4.74
N PHE A 28 1.23 -6.41 4.29
CA PHE A 28 1.39 -7.60 5.13
C PHE A 28 2.81 -7.79 5.67
N CYS A 29 3.84 -7.45 4.89
CA CYS A 29 5.23 -7.77 5.24
C CYS A 29 6.20 -6.60 5.13
N GLY A 30 5.77 -5.44 4.65
CA GLY A 30 6.61 -4.25 4.50
C GLY A 30 7.62 -4.28 3.34
N CYS A 31 7.79 -5.39 2.63
CA CYS A 31 8.62 -5.44 1.43
C CYS A 31 8.00 -4.64 0.28
N TRP A 32 8.78 -4.26 -0.73
CA TRP A 32 8.26 -3.57 -1.91
C TRP A 32 7.12 -4.34 -2.60
N GLY A 33 6.05 -3.64 -2.95
CA GLY A 33 4.82 -4.22 -3.49
C GLY A 33 4.20 -3.39 -4.60
N ARG A 34 3.11 -3.92 -5.17
CA ARG A 34 2.34 -3.31 -6.26
C ARG A 34 0.87 -3.26 -5.93
N GLY A 35 0.21 -2.17 -6.33
CA GLY A 35 -1.23 -1.95 -6.15
C GLY A 35 -2.05 -2.76 -7.15
N GLU A 36 -2.00 -4.08 -7.04
CA GLU A 36 -2.57 -5.01 -8.01
C GLU A 36 -3.56 -6.02 -7.43
N ALA A 37 -3.58 -6.20 -6.11
CA ALA A 37 -4.41 -7.20 -5.46
C ALA A 37 -5.78 -6.62 -5.09
N HIS A 38 -6.85 -7.28 -5.53
CA HIS A 38 -8.20 -6.95 -5.10
C HIS A 38 -8.53 -7.63 -3.76
N PHE A 39 -9.12 -6.90 -2.82
CA PHE A 39 -9.72 -7.46 -1.62
C PHE A 39 -10.93 -8.35 -1.96
N ILE A 40 -11.90 -7.83 -2.72
CA ILE A 40 -12.91 -8.63 -3.41
C ILE A 40 -12.41 -8.91 -4.83
N PRO A 41 -12.14 -10.18 -5.20
CA PRO A 41 -11.59 -10.52 -6.50
C PRO A 41 -12.51 -10.15 -7.68
N ARG A 42 -11.90 -9.88 -8.84
CA ARG A 42 -12.60 -9.55 -10.09
C ARG A 42 -13.62 -10.61 -10.52
N SER A 43 -13.36 -11.89 -10.24
CA SER A 43 -14.29 -13.00 -10.53
C SER A 43 -15.62 -12.82 -9.81
N HIS A 44 -15.59 -12.27 -8.59
CA HIS A 44 -16.77 -11.94 -7.78
C HIS A 44 -17.31 -10.51 -8.02
N GLY A 45 -16.83 -9.83 -9.07
CA GLY A 45 -17.29 -8.49 -9.43
C GLY A 45 -16.65 -7.36 -8.64
N GLY A 46 -15.55 -7.61 -7.93
CA GLY A 46 -14.83 -6.56 -7.22
C GLY A 46 -14.38 -5.42 -8.13
N LEU A 47 -14.61 -4.19 -7.69
CA LEU A 47 -14.31 -2.96 -8.41
C LEU A 47 -12.81 -2.65 -8.39
N GLY A 48 -12.32 -1.98 -9.44
CA GLY A 48 -10.94 -1.49 -9.55
C GLY A 48 -10.76 -0.09 -8.94
N ILE A 49 -11.26 0.10 -7.72
CA ILE A 49 -11.24 1.36 -6.96
C ILE A 49 -10.30 1.25 -5.75
N GLU A 50 -9.84 2.39 -5.23
CA GLU A 50 -8.77 2.46 -4.23
C GLU A 50 -9.15 1.73 -2.92
N GLU A 51 -10.44 1.68 -2.62
CA GLU A 51 -11.07 1.04 -1.47
C GLU A 51 -11.10 -0.49 -1.56
N ASN A 52 -10.85 -1.06 -2.74
CA ASN A 52 -10.83 -2.50 -2.97
C ASN A 52 -9.44 -3.01 -3.37
N ILE A 53 -8.43 -2.15 -3.53
CA ILE A 53 -7.08 -2.53 -3.98
C ILE A 53 -6.05 -2.39 -2.85
N LEU A 54 -5.15 -3.37 -2.78
CA LEU A 54 -4.07 -3.50 -1.80
C LEU A 54 -2.72 -3.44 -2.52
N THR A 55 -1.74 -2.75 -1.93
CA THR A 55 -0.33 -2.90 -2.34
C THR A 55 0.25 -4.13 -1.66
N VAL A 56 0.68 -5.11 -2.46
CA VAL A 56 1.24 -6.37 -1.95
C VAL A 56 2.47 -6.79 -2.75
N CYS A 57 3.39 -7.50 -2.11
CA CYS A 57 4.48 -8.18 -2.82
C CYS A 57 3.95 -9.49 -3.44
N ARG A 58 4.67 -10.03 -4.43
CA ARG A 58 4.26 -11.26 -5.14
C ARG A 58 4.01 -12.45 -4.20
N PRO A 59 4.89 -12.76 -3.22
CA PRO A 59 4.65 -13.87 -2.30
C PRO A 59 3.39 -13.71 -1.44
N CYS A 60 3.11 -12.50 -0.95
CA CYS A 60 1.89 -12.24 -0.18
C CYS A 60 0.64 -12.26 -1.06
N HIS A 61 0.74 -11.82 -2.32
CA HIS A 61 -0.36 -11.92 -3.29
C HIS A 61 -0.73 -13.39 -3.53
N ASP A 62 0.26 -14.26 -3.79
CA ASP A 62 0.02 -15.67 -4.03
C ASP A 62 -0.55 -16.38 -2.79
N LYS A 63 -0.09 -16.01 -1.58
CA LYS A 63 -0.67 -16.48 -0.31
C LYS A 63 -2.12 -16.04 -0.13
N LEU A 64 -2.43 -14.78 -0.45
CA LEU A 64 -3.78 -14.26 -0.35
C LEU A 64 -4.74 -15.05 -1.24
N ASP A 65 -4.32 -15.43 -2.45
CA ASP A 65 -5.17 -16.15 -3.40
C ASP A 65 -5.26 -17.65 -3.16
N ASN A 66 -4.16 -18.31 -2.76
CA ASN A 66 -4.04 -19.77 -2.84
C ASN A 66 -3.66 -20.47 -1.53
N SER A 67 -3.80 -19.82 -0.36
CA SER A 67 -3.43 -20.44 0.92
C SER A 67 -4.55 -20.49 1.95
N VAL A 68 -4.39 -21.36 2.95
CA VAL A 68 -5.27 -21.45 4.13
C VAL A 68 -5.27 -20.16 4.95
N ASN A 69 -4.23 -19.34 4.84
CA ASN A 69 -4.10 -18.07 5.56
C ASN A 69 -4.96 -16.96 4.96
N ARG A 70 -5.61 -17.19 3.80
CA ARG A 70 -6.45 -16.20 3.12
C ARG A 70 -7.46 -15.54 4.06
N GLY A 71 -8.13 -16.33 4.90
CA GLY A 71 -9.17 -15.82 5.80
C GLY A 71 -8.63 -14.78 6.80
N GLU A 72 -7.47 -15.05 7.40
CA GLU A 72 -6.82 -14.12 8.34
C GLU A 72 -6.25 -12.90 7.62
N MET A 73 -5.61 -13.11 6.47
CA MET A 73 -5.10 -12.00 5.65
C MET A 73 -6.21 -11.05 5.19
N LEU A 74 -7.40 -11.57 4.87
CA LEU A 74 -8.56 -10.74 4.53
C LEU A 74 -9.06 -9.92 5.73
N LYS A 75 -8.98 -10.43 6.96
CA LYS A 75 -9.33 -9.63 8.16
C LYS A 75 -8.37 -8.45 8.33
N ILE A 76 -7.07 -8.71 8.20
CA ILE A 76 -6.03 -7.67 8.25
C ILE A 76 -6.26 -6.62 7.15
N ALA A 77 -6.54 -7.07 5.92
CA ALA A 77 -6.82 -6.17 4.80
C ALA A 77 -8.09 -5.34 5.01
N GLU A 78 -9.14 -5.92 5.58
CA GLU A 78 -10.39 -5.22 5.87
C GLU A 78 -10.19 -4.13 6.94
N GLU A 79 -9.50 -4.44 8.03
CA GLU A 79 -9.15 -3.48 9.08
C GLU A 79 -8.23 -2.38 8.55
N TYR A 80 -7.29 -2.74 7.66
CA TYR A 80 -6.45 -1.78 6.97
C TYR A 80 -7.28 -0.79 6.14
N LEU A 81 -8.14 -1.27 5.25
CA LEU A 81 -8.96 -0.42 4.40
C LEU A 81 -9.92 0.46 5.20
N LYS A 82 -10.55 -0.06 6.26
CA LYS A 82 -11.43 0.73 7.15
C LYS A 82 -10.72 1.90 7.83
N ARG A 83 -9.42 1.77 8.13
CA ARG A 83 -8.62 2.87 8.70
C ARG A 83 -8.33 3.98 7.68
N HIS A 84 -8.22 3.62 6.41
CA HIS A 84 -7.91 4.58 5.33
C HIS A 84 -9.15 5.26 4.74
N TYR A 85 -10.30 4.60 4.76
CA TYR A 85 -11.52 5.12 4.15
C TYR A 85 -12.67 5.19 5.15
N LYS A 86 -13.05 6.40 5.55
CA LYS A 86 -14.18 6.62 6.45
C LYS A 86 -15.48 6.15 5.79
N GLY A 87 -16.25 5.32 6.51
CA GLY A 87 -17.50 4.75 5.98
C GLY A 87 -17.29 3.63 4.96
N TRP A 88 -16.09 3.02 4.92
CA TRP A 88 -15.82 1.87 4.07
C TRP A 88 -16.85 0.76 4.29
N ASN A 89 -17.45 0.30 3.19
CA ASN A 89 -18.42 -0.79 3.19
C ASN A 89 -18.05 -1.83 2.13
N LYS A 90 -17.95 -3.09 2.53
CA LYS A 90 -17.73 -4.25 1.67
C LYS A 90 -18.74 -4.38 0.53
N GLU A 91 -20.04 -4.13 0.75
CA GLU A 91 -21.05 -4.25 -0.31
C GLU A 91 -20.86 -3.23 -1.43
N SER A 92 -20.29 -2.06 -1.10
CA SER A 92 -19.96 -1.01 -2.07
C SER A 92 -18.76 -1.35 -2.96
N LEU A 93 -18.07 -2.47 -2.71
CA LEU A 93 -16.92 -2.87 -3.50
C LEU A 93 -17.29 -3.80 -4.68
N ILE A 94 -18.56 -4.19 -4.80
CA ILE A 94 -19.05 -5.15 -5.78
C ILE A 94 -19.79 -4.42 -6.89
N TYR A 95 -19.41 -4.70 -8.15
CA TYR A 95 -20.10 -4.19 -9.32
C TYR A 95 -21.56 -4.64 -9.36
N GLN A 96 -22.48 -3.69 -9.39
CA GLN A 96 -23.91 -3.91 -9.64
C GLN A 96 -24.32 -3.32 -10.99
N LYS A 97 -25.05 -4.11 -11.79
CA LYS A 97 -25.52 -3.66 -13.11
C LYS A 97 -26.59 -2.58 -12.93
N GLY A 98 -26.33 -1.39 -13.46
CA GLY A 98 -27.26 -0.26 -13.37
C GLY A 98 -26.92 0.74 -12.27
N MET A 99 -25.98 0.43 -11.37
CA MET A 99 -25.37 1.44 -10.51
C MET A 99 -24.34 2.25 -11.29
N LEU A 100 -24.36 3.57 -11.09
CA LEU A 100 -23.28 4.44 -11.53
C LEU A 100 -21.99 4.06 -10.78
N PRO A 101 -20.81 4.15 -11.40
CA PRO A 101 -19.55 3.95 -10.69
C PRO A 101 -19.53 4.86 -9.47
N HIS A 102 -19.05 4.33 -8.33
CA HIS A 102 -19.01 5.06 -7.07
C HIS A 102 -18.53 6.50 -7.31
N PRO A 103 -19.23 7.50 -6.75
CA PRO A 103 -18.78 8.88 -6.86
C PRO A 103 -17.34 8.90 -6.39
N LYS A 104 -16.42 9.40 -7.24
CA LYS A 104 -15.03 9.62 -6.84
C LYS A 104 -15.12 10.46 -5.58
N GLN A 105 -14.84 9.87 -4.43
CA GLN A 105 -14.74 10.66 -3.22
C GLN A 105 -13.53 11.55 -3.45
N ASP A 106 -13.79 12.82 -3.75
CA ASP A 106 -12.80 13.88 -3.70
C ASP A 106 -12.41 14.03 -2.23
N PHE A 107 -11.62 13.08 -1.73
CA PHE A 107 -10.94 13.23 -0.47
C PHE A 107 -10.00 14.40 -0.66
N LYS A 108 -10.43 15.57 -0.16
CA LYS A 108 -9.50 16.62 0.24
C LYS A 108 -8.48 15.90 1.12
N ALA A 109 -7.22 15.94 0.72
CA ALA A 109 -6.15 15.64 1.63
C ALA A 109 -6.35 16.61 2.79
N ASP A 110 -6.96 16.14 3.89
CA ASP A 110 -6.81 16.78 5.17
C ASP A 110 -5.30 16.97 5.31
N LYS A 111 -4.88 18.21 5.57
CA LYS A 111 -3.49 18.53 5.88
C LYS A 111 -3.14 17.74 7.13
N ALA A 112 -2.76 16.48 6.95
CA ALA A 112 -2.06 15.73 7.96
C ALA A 112 -0.79 16.53 8.21
N ASP A 113 -0.64 16.92 9.46
CA ASP A 113 0.48 17.67 9.98
C ASP A 113 1.77 17.16 9.34
N LYS A 114 2.44 18.08 8.65
CA LYS A 114 3.75 17.86 8.07
C LYS A 114 4.73 17.72 9.22
N HIS A 115 4.79 16.54 9.79
CA HIS A 115 5.97 16.09 10.51
C HIS A 115 6.39 14.75 9.93
N CYS A 116 7.00 14.85 8.74
CA CYS A 116 8.00 13.90 8.35
C CYS A 116 9.15 14.06 9.36
N ILE A 117 9.20 13.23 10.41
CA ILE A 117 10.51 12.83 10.92
C ILE A 117 11.00 11.83 9.88
N LEU A 118 11.61 12.37 8.83
CA LEU A 118 12.71 11.64 8.22
C LEU A 118 13.68 11.33 9.36
N PRO A 119 14.25 10.12 9.49
CA PRO A 119 15.49 9.97 10.23
C PRO A 119 16.59 10.68 9.42
N SER A 120 16.50 12.00 9.35
CA SER A 120 17.59 12.89 8.99
C SER A 120 18.25 13.29 10.29
N GLU A 121 19.54 12.97 10.39
CA GLU A 121 20.49 13.60 11.31
C GLU A 121 20.38 13.12 12.76
N ASN A 122 21.00 11.97 13.01
CA ASN A 122 21.67 11.73 14.29
C ASN A 122 23.16 11.52 14.01
N GLU A 123 23.83 12.58 13.54
CA GLU A 123 25.29 12.66 13.51
C GLU A 123 25.91 12.80 14.92
N ASP A 124 25.09 12.93 15.98
CA ASP A 124 25.57 13.05 17.36
C ASP A 124 25.82 11.72 18.09
N LEU A 125 25.53 10.57 17.47
CA LEU A 125 25.87 9.24 18.03
C LEU A 125 27.15 8.62 17.46
N MET A 126 27.81 9.28 16.50
CA MET A 126 29.12 8.88 15.95
C MET A 126 30.31 9.56 16.66
N ARG A 127 30.10 10.11 17.87
CA ARG A 127 31.12 10.77 18.71
C ARG A 127 31.47 10.00 19.99
N GLN A 128 31.30 8.69 20.01
CA GLN A 128 31.82 7.85 21.10
C GLN A 128 33.14 7.20 20.66
N ASN A 129 34.22 7.96 20.87
CA ASN A 129 35.63 7.61 20.77
C ASN A 129 35.97 6.19 21.24
N LEU A 130 36.04 5.21 20.34
CA LEU A 130 36.69 3.92 20.60
C LEU A 130 37.35 3.34 19.34
N ILE A 131 38.37 4.01 18.78
CA ILE A 131 39.43 3.34 18.01
C ILE A 131 40.78 4.01 18.37
N PRO A 132 41.87 3.25 18.66
CA PRO A 132 43.10 3.78 19.23
C PRO A 132 43.95 4.59 18.22
N GLU A 133 44.59 5.64 18.71
CA GLU A 133 45.64 6.41 18.05
C GLU A 133 46.76 5.50 17.52
N GLY A 134 47.04 5.54 16.21
CA GLY A 134 48.23 4.93 15.65
C GLY A 134 48.11 4.44 14.21
N PHE A 135 48.05 5.36 13.25
CA PHE A 135 48.54 5.06 11.90
C PHE A 135 49.19 6.31 11.30
N TYR A 136 50.52 6.28 11.24
CA TYR A 136 51.38 7.32 10.70
C TYR A 136 51.27 7.35 9.16
N PHE A 137 51.04 8.52 8.58
CA PHE A 137 51.30 8.77 7.17
C PHE A 137 52.81 9.02 7.00
N LEU A 138 53.48 8.20 6.19
CA LEU A 138 54.78 8.55 5.62
C LEU A 138 54.50 9.32 4.34
N ASP A 139 54.87 10.59 4.31
CA ASP A 139 54.90 11.40 3.09
C ASP A 139 56.06 10.91 2.20
N ASP A 140 55.73 10.59 0.94
CA ASP A 140 56.66 10.28 -0.14
C ASP A 140 57.63 11.45 -0.41
N PRO A 141 58.85 11.14 -0.85
CA PRO A 141 59.27 11.66 -2.16
C PRO A 141 59.57 10.57 -3.20
#